data_AF-A0A929XYX0-F1
#
_entry.id   AF-A0A929XYX0-F1
#
_cell.length_a   1.000
_cell.length_b   1.000
_cell.length_c   1.000
_cell.angle_alpha   90.00
_cell.angle_beta   90.00
_cell.angle_gamma   90.00
#
_symmetry.space_group_name_H-M   'P 1'
#
loop_
_entity.id
_entity.type
_entity.pdbx_description
1 polymer ?
#
loop_
_entity_poly.entity_id
_entity_poly.type
_entity_poly.pdbx_seq_one_letter_code
_entity_poly.pdbx_strand_id
1 'polypeptide(L)'
;MIKRFCVSLMLLSLVNLLFDLGRSEEHAQKQRKVEALYYAEQTSAPLPEGADQNRNADSRKQRAQNQADRRVVSSDTGILVGRNGTRTHSSLGALKKENPDMVAWLSVPGTPIDYPVVQCKDVAFYLNHNFFLEPDAYG
;
A
#
# COMPACT_ATOMS: atom_id res chain seq x y z
N MET A 1 -21.64 35.95 -36.11
CA MET A 1 -21.93 35.61 -34.70
C MET A 1 -21.41 34.22 -34.28
N ILE A 2 -21.49 33.18 -35.12
CA ILE A 2 -21.08 31.79 -34.79
C ILE A 2 -19.64 31.63 -34.26
N LYS A 3 -18.65 32.34 -34.82
CA LYS A 3 -17.23 32.17 -34.44
C LYS A 3 -16.93 32.57 -32.98
N ARG A 4 -17.70 33.52 -32.41
CA ARG A 4 -17.53 33.98 -31.02
C ARG A 4 -18.06 32.96 -30.00
N PHE A 5 -19.11 32.22 -30.34
CA PHE A 5 -19.65 31.15 -29.50
C PHE A 5 -18.70 29.94 -29.43
N CYS A 6 -18.07 29.58 -30.55
CA CYS A 6 -17.15 28.44 -30.59
C CYS A 6 -15.88 28.69 -29.75
N VAL A 7 -15.32 29.90 -29.84
CA VAL A 7 -14.17 30.30 -29.01
C VAL A 7 -14.54 30.30 -27.52
N SER A 8 -15.74 30.77 -27.15
CA SER A 8 -16.21 30.73 -25.76
C SER A 8 -16.40 29.30 -25.23
N LEU A 9 -16.94 28.39 -26.04
CA LEU A 9 -17.10 26.98 -25.66
C LEU A 9 -15.75 26.26 -25.52
N MET A 10 -14.79 26.55 -26.42
CA MET A 10 -13.43 26.02 -26.31
C MET A 10 -12.71 26.51 -25.05
N LEU A 11 -12.86 27.79 -24.70
CA LEU A 11 -12.29 28.35 -23.47
C LEU A 11 -12.90 27.74 -22.22
N LEU A 12 -14.22 27.52 -22.17
CA LEU A 12 -14.88 26.84 -21.05
C LEU A 12 -14.41 25.39 -20.92
N SER A 13 -14.29 24.66 -22.04
CA SER A 13 -13.74 23.29 -22.03
C SER A 13 -12.29 23.26 -21.54
N LEU A 14 -11.48 24.24 -21.93
CA LEU A 14 -10.10 24.33 -21.50
C LEU A 14 -10.00 24.65 -20.00
N VAL A 15 -10.85 25.54 -19.48
CA VAL A 15 -10.90 25.86 -18.05
C VAL A 15 -11.32 24.65 -17.22
N ASN A 16 -12.34 23.91 -17.66
CA ASN A 16 -12.74 22.67 -16.98
C ASN A 16 -11.60 21.63 -17.00
N LEU A 17 -10.95 21.44 -18.15
CA LEU A 17 -9.82 20.52 -18.28
C LEU A 17 -8.64 20.92 -17.38
N LEU A 18 -8.29 22.21 -17.31
CA LEU A 18 -7.23 22.70 -16.45
C LEU A 18 -7.57 22.54 -14.96
N PHE A 19 -8.83 22.74 -14.59
CA PHE A 19 -9.34 22.52 -13.23
C PHE A 19 -9.27 21.03 -12.84
N ASP A 20 -9.67 20.14 -13.76
CA ASP A 20 -9.61 18.69 -13.56
C ASP A 20 -8.17 18.17 -13.44
N LEU A 21 -7.23 18.73 -14.22
CA LEU A 21 -5.82 18.37 -14.16
C LEU A 21 -5.18 18.76 -12.82
N GLY A 22 -5.47 19.95 -12.29
CA GLY A 22 -4.91 20.42 -11.02
C GLY A 22 -5.41 19.63 -9.81
N ARG A 23 -6.68 19.24 -9.78
CA ARG A 23 -7.26 18.44 -8.69
C ARG A 23 -6.63 17.04 -8.60
N SER A 24 -6.31 16.44 -9.74
CA SER A 24 -5.71 15.11 -9.84
C SER A 24 -4.33 15.01 -9.15
N GLU A 25 -3.52 16.06 -9.25
CA GLU A 25 -2.16 16.06 -8.69
C GLU A 25 -2.16 16.01 -7.16
N GLU A 26 -3.10 16.71 -6.52
CA GLU A 26 -3.21 16.76 -5.06
C GLU A 26 -3.53 15.37 -4.48
N HIS A 27 -4.48 14.65 -5.09
CA HIS A 27 -4.83 13.28 -4.71
C HIS A 27 -3.62 12.34 -4.84
N ALA A 28 -2.91 12.41 -5.96
CA ALA A 28 -1.72 11.60 -6.19
C ALA A 28 -0.59 11.89 -5.20
N GLN A 29 -0.41 13.16 -4.80
CA GLN A 29 0.58 13.55 -3.80
C GLN A 29 0.23 12.98 -2.41
N LYS A 30 -1.04 13.07 -2.01
CA LYS A 30 -1.53 12.51 -0.74
C LYS A 30 -1.32 11.00 -0.69
N GLN A 31 -1.69 10.29 -1.76
CA GLN A 31 -1.47 8.86 -1.89
C GLN A 31 0.02 8.49 -1.82
N ARG A 32 0.88 9.21 -2.55
CA ARG A 32 2.34 9.04 -2.49
C ARG A 32 2.92 9.27 -1.10
N LYS A 33 2.37 10.23 -0.34
CA LYS A 33 2.80 10.47 1.05
C LYS A 33 2.49 9.25 1.92
N VAL A 34 1.29 8.68 1.82
CA VAL A 34 0.89 7.50 2.59
C VAL A 34 1.76 6.29 2.22
N GLU A 35 1.97 6.05 0.93
CA GLU A 35 2.88 5.00 0.45
C GLU A 35 4.31 5.21 0.95
N ALA A 36 4.84 6.43 0.86
CA ALA A 36 6.19 6.73 1.34
C ALA A 36 6.34 6.50 2.84
N LEU A 37 5.33 6.88 3.65
CA LEU A 37 5.33 6.61 5.09
C LEU A 37 5.33 5.11 5.37
N TYR A 38 4.59 4.33 4.57
CA TYR A 38 4.52 2.88 4.73
C TYR A 38 5.91 2.30 4.44
N TYR A 39 6.42 2.50 3.23
CA TYR A 39 7.69 1.92 2.80
C TYR A 39 8.91 2.40 3.60
N ALA A 40 8.91 3.65 4.08
CA ALA A 40 9.97 4.15 4.97
C ALA A 40 9.99 3.40 6.31
N GLU A 41 8.82 3.04 6.83
CA GLU A 41 8.68 2.29 8.08
C GLU A 41 9.20 0.85 7.91
N GLN A 42 8.94 0.18 6.78
CA GLN A 42 9.51 -1.15 6.51
C GLN A 42 11.03 -1.12 6.24
N THR A 43 11.56 -0.03 5.67
CA THR A 43 13.00 0.13 5.40
C THR A 43 13.81 0.39 6.68
N SER A 44 13.16 0.72 7.80
CA SER A 44 13.82 0.97 9.09
C SER A 44 14.24 -0.29 9.87
N ALA A 45 13.96 -1.49 9.35
CA ALA A 45 14.45 -2.76 9.91
C ALA A 45 15.85 -3.11 9.35
N PRO A 46 16.76 -3.72 10.15
CA PRO A 46 18.17 -3.86 9.80
C PRO A 46 18.39 -4.59 8.48
N LEU A 47 19.19 -3.99 7.60
CA LEU A 47 19.85 -4.71 6.50
C LEU A 47 20.60 -5.92 7.11
N PRO A 48 20.57 -7.12 6.49
CA PRO A 48 21.40 -8.22 6.94
C PRO A 48 22.88 -7.83 6.81
N GLU A 49 23.50 -7.47 7.93
CA GLU A 49 24.95 -7.46 8.06
C GLU A 49 25.47 -8.89 7.91
N GLY A 50 26.39 -9.07 6.98
CA GLY A 50 27.25 -10.25 6.93
C GLY A 50 26.85 -11.32 5.93
N ALA A 51 27.23 -11.12 4.66
CA ALA A 51 27.64 -12.25 3.84
C ALA A 51 28.96 -12.80 4.41
N ASP A 52 28.85 -13.69 5.41
CA ASP A 52 29.97 -14.52 5.86
C ASP A 52 30.31 -15.51 4.73
N GLN A 53 31.41 -15.24 4.04
CA GLN A 53 32.07 -16.23 3.22
C GLN A 53 32.91 -17.13 4.13
N ASN A 54 32.54 -18.42 4.14
CA ASN A 54 33.42 -19.60 4.24
C ASN A 54 33.48 -20.35 5.59
N ARG A 55 32.82 -21.52 5.68
CA ARG A 55 33.51 -22.84 5.58
C ARG A 55 32.59 -24.06 5.66
N ASN A 56 32.91 -25.00 4.78
CA ASN A 56 32.43 -26.37 4.63
C ASN A 56 32.42 -27.19 5.93
N ALA A 57 31.37 -28.00 6.11
CA ALA A 57 31.39 -29.45 6.47
C ALA A 57 30.09 -29.82 7.22
N ASP A 58 29.06 -30.34 6.53
CA ASP A 58 28.09 -31.31 7.11
C ASP A 58 26.96 -31.76 6.15
N SER A 59 27.23 -31.82 4.84
CA SER A 59 26.25 -32.12 3.80
C SER A 59 25.74 -33.59 3.74
N ARG A 60 25.76 -34.36 4.83
CA ARG A 60 25.31 -35.78 4.82
C ARG A 60 24.19 -36.14 5.79
N LYS A 61 23.83 -35.30 6.77
CA LYS A 61 22.78 -35.64 7.75
C LYS A 61 21.41 -34.98 7.55
N GLN A 62 21.27 -33.99 6.67
CA GLN A 62 19.98 -33.31 6.44
C GLN A 62 19.09 -33.92 5.35
N ARG A 63 19.58 -34.92 4.60
CA ARG A 63 18.81 -35.53 3.50
C ARG A 63 17.64 -36.42 3.97
N ALA A 64 17.55 -36.75 5.26
CA ALA A 64 16.53 -37.65 5.81
C ALA A 64 15.32 -36.95 6.47
N GLN A 65 15.35 -35.62 6.67
CA GLN A 65 14.22 -34.88 7.27
C GLN A 65 13.35 -34.13 6.25
N ASN A 66 13.83 -33.95 5.01
CA ASN A 66 13.15 -33.13 3.98
C ASN A 66 12.00 -33.82 3.24
N GLN A 67 11.56 -35.01 3.66
CA GLN A 67 10.54 -35.79 2.94
C GLN A 67 9.18 -35.89 3.69
N ALA A 68 9.07 -35.46 4.94
CA ALA A 68 7.87 -35.70 5.77
C ALA A 68 6.89 -34.52 5.91
N ASP A 69 7.28 -33.29 5.59
CA ASP A 69 6.43 -32.09 5.82
C ASP A 69 5.81 -31.52 4.53
N ARG A 70 5.64 -32.37 3.52
CA ARG A 70 5.06 -32.01 2.22
C ARG A 70 3.54 -32.10 2.23
N ARG A 71 2.86 -31.31 3.06
CA ARG A 71 1.44 -30.92 2.84
C ARG A 71 1.19 -29.59 3.52
N VAL A 72 0.95 -28.53 2.74
CA VAL A 72 -0.27 -27.70 2.76
C VAL A 72 -0.10 -26.59 1.71
N VAL A 73 -0.80 -26.79 0.61
CA VAL A 73 -1.58 -25.82 -0.18
C VAL A 73 -1.03 -24.40 -0.31
N SER A 74 -0.52 -24.14 -1.52
CA SER A 74 -0.46 -22.83 -2.16
C SER A 74 -1.75 -22.04 -1.91
N SER A 75 -1.64 -20.89 -1.25
CA SER A 75 -2.72 -19.92 -1.20
C SER A 75 -2.15 -18.62 -1.75
N ASP A 76 -2.63 -18.21 -2.93
CA ASP A 76 -2.27 -16.98 -3.66
C ASP A 76 -2.76 -15.69 -2.95
N THR A 77 -2.78 -15.69 -1.63
CA THR A 77 -3.02 -14.53 -0.79
C THR A 77 -1.74 -14.33 0.02
N GLY A 78 -1.02 -13.25 -0.26
CA GLY A 78 0.31 -12.92 0.28
C GLY A 78 0.35 -12.63 1.78
N ILE A 79 -0.26 -13.47 2.60
CA ILE A 79 -0.17 -13.41 4.07
C ILE A 79 0.92 -14.39 4.51
N LEU A 80 2.08 -13.86 4.86
CA LEU A 80 3.12 -14.62 5.54
C LEU A 80 2.72 -14.81 7.00
N VAL A 81 2.04 -15.92 7.31
CA VAL A 81 1.70 -16.29 8.69
C VAL A 81 2.94 -16.88 9.37
N GLY A 82 3.53 -16.13 10.30
CA GLY A 82 4.60 -16.63 11.16
C GLY A 82 4.13 -17.82 12.02
N ARG A 83 4.98 -18.84 12.13
CA ARG A 83 4.75 -20.17 12.75
C ARG A 83 4.27 -20.17 14.22
N ASN A 84 4.14 -19.02 14.87
CA ASN A 84 3.76 -18.88 16.28
C ASN A 84 2.44 -18.11 16.52
N GLY A 85 1.67 -17.78 15.47
CA GLY A 85 0.38 -17.09 15.61
C GLY A 85 0.49 -15.63 16.10
N THR A 86 1.69 -15.13 16.38
CA THR A 86 1.94 -13.73 16.65
C THR A 86 1.91 -12.94 15.35
N ARG A 87 0.82 -12.19 15.15
CA ARG A 87 0.68 -11.17 14.10
C ARG A 87 1.65 -10.03 14.42
N THR A 88 2.91 -10.16 14.04
CA THR A 88 3.85 -9.02 14.09
C THR A 88 3.48 -8.07 12.94
N HIS A 89 2.52 -7.18 13.21
CA HIS A 89 2.48 -5.87 12.56
C HIS A 89 3.74 -5.14 12.98
N SER A 90 4.86 -5.42 12.31
CA SER A 90 6.10 -4.69 12.58
C SER A 90 5.96 -3.30 11.97
N SER A 91 5.45 -2.44 12.86
CA SER A 91 5.28 -0.99 12.83
C SER A 91 4.41 -0.41 11.70
N LEU A 92 3.17 -0.06 12.05
CA LEU A 92 2.30 0.91 11.35
C LEU A 92 2.25 2.23 12.11
N GLY A 93 3.24 2.51 12.96
CA GLY A 93 3.23 3.60 13.91
C GLY A 93 3.21 4.97 13.23
N ALA A 94 3.94 5.12 12.11
CA ALA A 94 3.95 6.37 11.37
C ALA A 94 2.57 6.66 10.75
N LEU A 95 1.93 5.65 10.18
CA LEU A 95 0.62 5.81 9.54
C LEU A 95 -0.52 5.92 10.56
N LYS A 96 -0.46 5.18 11.67
CA LYS A 96 -1.41 5.32 12.79
C LYS A 96 -1.36 6.70 13.43
N LYS A 97 -0.21 7.37 13.37
CA LYS A 97 -0.06 8.75 13.84
C LYS A 97 -0.76 9.75 12.91
N GLU A 98 -0.74 9.51 11.60
CA GLU A 98 -1.46 10.33 10.63
C GLU A 98 -2.97 10.07 10.67
N ASN A 99 -3.38 8.80 10.78
CA ASN A 99 -4.78 8.40 10.91
C ASN A 99 -4.96 7.27 11.94
N PRO A 100 -5.63 7.54 13.08
CA PRO A 100 -5.84 6.53 14.13
C PRO A 100 -6.73 5.36 13.70
N ASP A 101 -7.56 5.55 12.67
CA ASP A 101 -8.46 4.52 12.12
C ASP A 101 -7.70 3.50 11.25
N MET A 102 -6.39 3.69 11.02
CA MET A 102 -5.60 2.72 10.28
C MET A 102 -5.49 1.38 11.03
N VAL A 103 -5.86 0.29 10.34
CA VAL A 103 -5.81 -1.07 10.89
C VAL A 103 -4.83 -1.99 10.14
N ALA A 104 -4.67 -1.84 8.83
CA ALA A 104 -3.82 -2.71 8.02
C ALA A 104 -3.36 -2.07 6.71
N TRP A 105 -2.55 -2.80 5.95
CA TRP A 105 -2.19 -2.50 4.56
C TRP A 105 -2.58 -3.70 3.70
N LEU A 106 -3.19 -3.46 2.53
CA LEU A 106 -3.59 -4.50 1.59
C LEU A 106 -2.79 -4.34 0.29
N SER A 107 -1.91 -5.31 0.03
CA SER A 107 -1.13 -5.40 -1.21
C SER A 107 -1.40 -6.73 -1.89
N VAL A 108 -1.76 -6.72 -3.17
CA VAL A 108 -2.03 -7.92 -3.96
C VAL A 108 -1.06 -7.95 -5.16
N PRO A 109 -0.06 -8.86 -5.15
CA PRO A 109 0.94 -8.96 -6.22
C PRO A 109 0.30 -9.16 -7.59
N GLY A 110 0.86 -8.48 -8.60
CA GLY A 110 0.34 -8.57 -9.98
C GLY A 110 -0.95 -7.78 -10.22
N THR A 111 -1.40 -6.99 -9.24
CA THR A 111 -2.53 -6.06 -9.38
C THR A 111 -2.10 -4.66 -8.92
N PRO A 112 -2.82 -3.60 -9.31
CA PRO A 112 -2.59 -2.26 -8.77
C PRO A 112 -3.15 -2.07 -7.35
N ILE A 113 -3.66 -3.13 -6.69
CA ILE A 113 -4.21 -3.04 -5.34
C ILE A 113 -3.06 -3.00 -4.34
N ASP A 114 -2.73 -1.80 -3.85
CA ASP A 114 -1.69 -1.56 -2.85
C ASP A 114 -2.08 -0.34 -1.98
N TYR A 115 -3.03 -0.53 -1.06
CA TYR A 115 -3.70 0.56 -0.36
C TYR A 115 -3.78 0.34 1.16
N PRO A 116 -3.81 1.43 1.96
CA PRO A 116 -4.08 1.33 3.39
C PRO A 116 -5.52 0.88 3.64
N VAL A 117 -5.72 0.15 4.73
CA VAL A 117 -7.04 -0.26 5.21
C VAL A 117 -7.32 0.49 6.51
N VAL A 118 -8.40 1.27 6.49
CA VAL A 118 -8.91 2.06 7.63
C VAL A 118 -10.24 1.51 8.11
N GLN A 119 -10.54 1.66 9.40
CA GLN A 119 -11.78 1.21 10.01
C GLN A 119 -12.33 2.31 10.92
N CYS A 120 -13.53 2.78 10.60
CA CYS A 120 -14.27 3.74 11.42
C CYS A 120 -15.63 3.17 11.83
N LYS A 121 -16.34 3.88 12.71
CA LYS A 121 -17.69 3.51 13.16
C LYS A 121 -18.76 3.75 12.10
N ASP A 122 -18.58 4.77 11.27
CA ASP A 122 -19.51 5.13 10.20
C ASP A 122 -19.02 4.54 8.87
N VAL A 123 -19.67 3.47 8.42
CA VAL A 123 -19.30 2.71 7.22
C VAL A 123 -19.24 3.54 5.94
N ALA A 124 -19.92 4.70 5.90
CA ALA A 124 -19.97 5.55 4.71
C ALA A 124 -18.90 6.65 4.69
N PHE A 125 -18.19 6.89 5.81
CA PHE A 125 -17.31 8.05 5.95
C PHE A 125 -16.19 8.08 4.89
N TYR A 126 -15.41 6.99 4.78
CA TYR A 126 -14.29 6.88 3.83
C TYR A 126 -14.73 6.62 2.38
N LEU A 127 -16.03 6.60 2.07
CA LEU A 127 -16.45 6.59 0.66
C LEU A 127 -16.19 7.93 -0.02
N ASN A 128 -16.15 9.02 0.77
CA ASN A 128 -15.97 10.38 0.28
C ASN A 128 -14.90 11.16 1.07
N HIS A 129 -14.03 10.46 1.79
CA HIS A 129 -12.92 11.05 2.54
C HIS A 129 -11.67 10.21 2.36
N ASN A 130 -10.53 10.86 2.15
CA ASN A 130 -9.24 10.18 2.01
C ASN A 130 -8.66 9.74 3.37
N PHE A 131 -7.50 9.08 3.30
CA PHE A 131 -6.73 8.65 4.47
C PHE A 131 -6.47 9.77 5.51
N PHE A 132 -6.43 11.05 5.09
CA PHE A 132 -6.20 12.20 5.96
C PHE A 132 -7.50 12.82 6.53
N LEU A 133 -8.65 12.15 6.38
CA LEU A 133 -9.98 12.61 6.82
C LEU A 133 -10.50 13.84 6.05
N GLU A 134 -9.92 14.13 4.89
CA GLU A 134 -10.32 15.26 4.05
C GLU A 134 -11.31 14.79 2.97
N PRO A 135 -12.27 15.63 2.55
CA PRO A 135 -13.19 15.29 1.48
C PRO A 135 -12.45 14.92 0.19
N ASP A 136 -12.75 13.74 -0.33
CA ASP A 136 -12.11 13.18 -1.51
C ASP A 136 -13.14 12.45 -2.36
N ALA A 137 -13.08 12.58 -3.69
CA ALA A 137 -14.05 11.92 -4.56
C ALA A 137 -13.77 10.42 -4.72
N TYR A 138 -12.55 9.98 -4.40
CA TYR A 138 -12.11 8.60 -4.53
C TYR A 138 -12.12 7.85 -3.19
N GLY A 139 -12.25 8.58 -2.09
CA GLY A 139 -12.00 8.07 -0.73
C GLY A 139 -10.51 7.93 -0.43
#